data_AF-A0A7S0E173-F1
#
_entry.id   AF-A0A7S0E173-F1
#
_cell.length_a   1.000
_cell.length_b   1.000
_cell.length_c   1.000
_cell.angle_alpha   90.00
_cell.angle_beta   90.00
_cell.angle_gamma   90.00
#
_symmetry.space_group_name_H-M   'P 1'
#
loop_
_entity.id
_entity.type
_entity.pdbx_description
1 polymer ?
#
loop_
_entity_poly.entity_id
_entity_poly.type
_entity_poly.pdbx_seq_one_letter_code
_entity_poly.pdbx_strand_id
1 'polypeptide(L)'
;MEGGERHSYGESDWVNLDELQVALAVEEMDVETLRRELEKSRSKIAELKKTLSDICTSNQVPSAQGEHGSVSLDDLAEEVRQLREREELWKMCSKSKITYTSFEAGDTALFLPTSSGNFIAFHRSCPFRYLSQESLEAARAKAGGIVDYVLGSIVEIYEHFAGEGNDGNPYSLPAGTPYYICTVIVL
;
A
#
# COMPACT_ATOMS: atom_id res chain seq x y z
N MET A 1 -9.33 -23.91 -53.43
CA MET A 1 -10.13 -23.91 -52.18
C MET A 1 -9.27 -24.69 -51.21
N GLU A 2 -8.68 -24.16 -50.15
CA GLU A 2 -9.10 -23.17 -49.15
C GLU A 2 -7.98 -22.11 -48.97
N GLY A 3 -8.27 -20.83 -48.69
CA GLY A 3 -8.52 -20.27 -47.34
C GLY A 3 -7.17 -20.03 -46.64
N GLY A 4 -6.57 -18.83 -46.68
CA GLY A 4 -6.97 -17.67 -45.87
C GLY A 4 -6.55 -17.92 -44.42
N GLU A 5 -5.43 -17.37 -43.94
CA GLU A 5 -5.48 -16.33 -42.89
C GLU A 5 -4.17 -15.52 -42.83
N ARG A 6 -4.31 -14.20 -43.02
CA ARG A 6 -3.30 -13.19 -42.70
C ARG A 6 -3.40 -12.92 -41.20
N HIS A 7 -2.39 -13.31 -40.43
CA HIS A 7 -2.20 -12.75 -39.09
C HIS A 7 -1.56 -11.37 -39.23
N SER A 8 -2.36 -10.33 -38.99
CA SER A 8 -1.87 -8.99 -38.73
C SER A 8 -1.23 -8.97 -37.34
N TYR A 9 0.07 -8.72 -37.27
CA TYR A 9 0.69 -8.25 -36.03
C TYR A 9 0.20 -6.82 -35.82
N GLY A 10 -0.80 -6.68 -34.94
CA GLY A 10 -1.30 -5.39 -34.49
C GLY A 10 -0.20 -4.67 -33.71
N GLU A 11 0.18 -3.53 -34.28
CA GLU A 11 0.65 -2.32 -33.63
C GLU A 11 0.54 -2.27 -32.10
N SER A 12 1.72 -2.15 -31.48
CA SER A 12 2.04 -0.97 -30.65
C SER A 12 1.40 -0.87 -29.26
N ASP A 13 1.78 -1.76 -28.34
CA ASP A 13 1.86 -1.42 -26.91
C ASP A 13 3.09 -0.50 -26.69
N TRP A 14 2.98 0.75 -27.14
CA TRP A 14 3.89 1.79 -26.65
C TRP A 14 3.48 2.08 -25.22
N VAL A 15 4.29 1.59 -24.29
CA VAL A 15 4.34 2.04 -22.89
C VAL A 15 4.20 3.55 -22.89
N ASN A 16 3.18 4.06 -22.19
CA ASN A 16 2.86 5.48 -22.22
C ASN A 16 4.10 6.24 -21.71
N LEU A 17 4.61 7.21 -22.48
CA LEU A 17 5.85 7.90 -22.12
C LEU A 17 5.72 8.63 -20.76
N ASP A 18 4.49 9.01 -20.41
CA ASP A 18 4.12 9.54 -19.10
C ASP A 18 4.20 8.48 -17.98
N GLU A 19 3.84 7.21 -18.25
CA GLU A 19 3.99 6.10 -17.29
C GLU A 19 5.47 5.82 -16.99
N LEU A 20 6.33 5.89 -18.01
CA LEU A 20 7.78 5.74 -17.84
C LEU A 20 8.41 6.92 -17.09
N GLN A 21 7.95 8.16 -17.33
CA GLN A 21 8.42 9.33 -16.60
C GLN A 21 8.02 9.31 -15.12
N VAL A 22 6.83 8.81 -14.80
CA VAL A 22 6.39 8.64 -13.41
C VAL A 22 7.16 7.51 -12.72
N ALA A 23 7.38 6.36 -13.39
CA ALA A 23 8.18 5.28 -12.85
C ALA A 23 9.63 5.70 -12.56
N LEU A 24 10.27 6.43 -13.49
CA LEU A 24 11.62 6.98 -13.30
C LEU A 24 11.68 7.98 -12.13
N ALA A 25 10.67 8.86 -12.01
CA ALA A 25 10.64 9.86 -10.95
C ALA A 25 10.45 9.23 -9.55
N VAL A 26 9.80 8.06 -9.45
CA VAL A 26 9.60 7.34 -8.20
C VAL A 26 10.84 6.52 -7.79
N GLU A 27 11.69 6.12 -8.73
CA GLU A 27 12.95 5.42 -8.45
C GLU A 27 14.02 6.33 -7.83
N GLU A 28 14.02 7.64 -8.13
CA GLU A 28 15.01 8.59 -7.60
C GLU A 28 14.53 9.41 -6.37
N MET A 29 13.27 9.29 -5.96
CA MET A 29 12.70 10.13 -4.88
C MET A 29 12.75 9.44 -3.51
N ASP A 30 13.35 10.13 -2.53
CA ASP A 30 13.36 9.71 -1.13
C ASP A 30 11.94 9.62 -0.53
N VAL A 31 11.76 8.69 0.41
CA VAL A 31 10.47 8.34 1.03
C VAL A 31 9.78 9.55 1.67
N GLU A 32 10.54 10.49 2.24
CA GLU A 32 9.98 11.69 2.84
C GLU A 32 9.41 12.67 1.81
N THR A 33 10.01 12.70 0.62
CA THR A 33 9.55 13.54 -0.49
C THR A 33 8.27 12.97 -1.10
N LEU A 34 8.22 11.65 -1.30
CA LEU A 34 7.00 10.94 -1.71
C LEU A 34 5.85 11.18 -0.72
N ARG A 35 6.13 11.14 0.59
CA ARG A 35 5.12 11.40 1.62
C ARG A 35 4.58 12.83 1.58
N ARG A 36 5.43 13.84 1.38
CA ARG A 36 4.96 15.24 1.23
C ARG A 36 4.06 15.39 0.01
N GLU A 37 4.43 14.78 -1.11
CA GLU A 37 3.66 14.91 -2.34
C GLU A 37 2.34 14.13 -2.28
N LEU A 38 2.33 12.99 -1.58
CA LEU A 38 1.10 12.26 -1.25
C LEU A 38 0.17 13.10 -0.38
N GLU A 39 0.70 13.77 0.65
CA GLU A 39 -0.08 14.59 1.58
C GLU A 39 -0.67 15.84 0.90
N LYS A 40 0.11 16.48 0.02
CA LYS A 40 -0.38 17.56 -0.85
C LYS A 40 -1.52 17.06 -1.75
N SER A 41 -1.35 15.90 -2.38
CA SER A 41 -2.37 15.31 -3.25
C SER A 41 -3.63 14.96 -2.48
N ARG A 42 -3.50 14.36 -1.28
CA ARG A 42 -4.62 14.07 -0.37
C ARG A 42 -5.37 15.33 0.03
N SER A 43 -4.64 16.38 0.41
CA SER A 43 -5.22 17.68 0.76
C SER A 43 -5.99 18.28 -0.42
N LYS A 44 -5.43 18.19 -1.63
CA LYS A 44 -6.08 18.72 -2.83
C LYS A 44 -7.35 17.95 -3.19
N ILE A 45 -7.33 16.62 -3.07
CA ILE A 45 -8.51 15.77 -3.26
C ILE A 45 -9.60 16.13 -2.23
N ALA A 46 -9.23 16.37 -0.98
CA ALA A 46 -10.18 16.75 0.07
C ALA A 46 -10.81 18.13 -0.22
N GLU A 47 -10.01 19.09 -0.70
CA GLU A 47 -10.49 20.42 -1.09
C GLU A 47 -11.44 20.34 -2.29
N LEU A 48 -11.08 19.62 -3.35
CA LEU A 48 -11.94 19.43 -4.53
C LEU A 48 -13.25 18.74 -4.17
N LYS A 49 -13.21 17.69 -3.32
CA LYS A 49 -14.42 17.03 -2.82
C LYS A 49 -15.32 17.97 -2.03
N LYS A 50 -14.73 18.85 -1.22
CA LYS A 50 -15.47 19.86 -0.46
C LYS A 50 -16.15 20.86 -1.39
N THR A 51 -15.41 21.41 -2.37
CA THR A 51 -15.97 22.32 -3.38
C THR A 51 -17.11 21.68 -4.15
N LEU A 52 -16.99 20.41 -4.53
CA LEU A 52 -18.04 19.66 -5.22
C LEU A 52 -19.30 19.48 -4.35
N SER A 53 -19.12 19.18 -3.06
CA SER A 53 -20.21 19.12 -2.07
C SER A 53 -20.91 20.47 -1.89
N ASP A 54 -20.14 21.55 -1.84
CA ASP A 54 -20.64 22.92 -1.69
C ASP A 54 -21.43 23.37 -2.94
N ILE A 55 -20.96 23.02 -4.15
CA ILE A 55 -21.69 23.26 -5.41
C ILE A 55 -22.99 22.44 -5.45
N CYS A 56 -22.95 21.16 -5.05
CA CYS A 56 -24.14 20.31 -5.00
C CYS A 56 -25.20 20.80 -3.99
N THR A 57 -24.79 21.46 -2.92
CA THR A 57 -25.71 22.02 -1.90
C THR A 57 -26.16 23.45 -2.22
N SER A 58 -25.44 24.17 -3.08
CA SER A 58 -25.73 25.58 -3.44
C SER A 58 -26.64 25.76 -4.67
N ASN A 59 -27.27 24.71 -5.19
CA ASN A 59 -28.27 24.82 -6.27
C ASN A 59 -29.67 25.26 -5.77
N GLN A 60 -29.73 26.38 -5.05
CA GLN A 60 -30.80 27.37 -5.25
C GLN A 60 -30.22 28.46 -6.16
N VAL A 61 -30.87 28.66 -7.30
CA VAL A 61 -30.50 29.58 -8.39
C VAL A 61 -30.19 30.98 -7.85
N PRO A 62 -29.09 31.62 -8.30
CA PRO A 62 -29.27 32.95 -8.84
C PRO A 62 -28.48 33.20 -10.12
N SER A 63 -29.21 33.76 -11.09
CA SER A 63 -28.70 34.41 -12.28
C SER A 63 -27.83 35.62 -11.90
N ALA A 64 -26.54 35.60 -12.24
CA ALA A 64 -25.76 36.83 -12.39
C ALA A 64 -24.48 36.54 -13.20
N GLN A 65 -24.21 37.43 -14.14
CA GLN A 65 -23.05 37.45 -15.02
C GLN A 65 -21.76 37.56 -14.20
N GLY A 66 -20.83 36.64 -14.42
CA GLY A 66 -19.48 36.67 -13.84
C GLY A 66 -18.60 35.71 -14.61
N GLU A 67 -17.69 36.25 -15.43
CA GLU A 67 -16.61 35.50 -16.05
C GLU A 67 -15.66 35.02 -14.95
N HIS A 68 -15.84 33.79 -14.50
CA HIS A 68 -14.83 33.08 -13.73
C HIS A 68 -14.57 31.76 -14.43
N GLY A 69 -13.29 31.53 -14.80
CA GLY A 69 -12.81 30.42 -15.61
C GLY A 69 -13.48 29.11 -15.20
N SER A 70 -14.42 28.67 -16.04
CA SER A 70 -15.17 27.45 -15.84
C SER A 70 -14.21 26.29 -16.09
N VAL A 71 -13.59 25.80 -15.02
CA VAL A 71 -13.03 24.44 -15.04
C VAL A 71 -14.24 23.53 -15.26
N SER A 72 -14.28 22.84 -16.40
CA SER A 72 -15.42 22.02 -16.78
C SER A 72 -15.61 20.91 -15.73
N LEU A 73 -16.85 20.52 -15.46
CA LEU A 73 -17.13 19.32 -14.65
C LEU A 73 -16.47 18.08 -15.26
N ASP A 74 -16.27 18.08 -16.58
CA ASP A 74 -15.55 17.03 -17.30
C ASP A 74 -14.04 17.06 -17.01
N ASP A 75 -13.44 18.26 -16.93
CA ASP A 75 -12.01 18.42 -16.59
C ASP A 75 -11.73 17.91 -15.17
N LEU A 76 -12.64 18.19 -14.23
CA LEU A 76 -12.51 17.73 -12.84
C LEU A 76 -12.75 16.22 -12.70
N ALA A 77 -13.67 15.66 -13.48
CA ALA A 77 -13.91 14.22 -13.50
C ALA A 77 -12.68 13.46 -14.04
N GLU A 78 -12.04 14.02 -15.08
CA GLU A 78 -10.81 13.47 -15.65
C GLU A 78 -9.63 13.60 -14.67
N GLU A 79 -9.49 14.74 -13.98
CA GLU A 79 -8.47 14.91 -12.95
C GLU A 79 -8.65 13.92 -11.78
N VAL A 80 -9.88 13.69 -11.32
CA VAL A 80 -10.17 12.68 -10.29
C VAL A 80 -9.83 11.26 -10.76
N ARG A 81 -10.10 10.95 -12.03
CA ARG A 81 -9.75 9.65 -12.62
C ARG A 81 -8.23 9.45 -12.65
N GLN A 82 -7.49 10.44 -13.14
CA GLN A 82 -6.03 10.41 -13.20
C GLN A 82 -5.41 10.29 -11.80
N LEU A 83 -5.95 11.00 -10.81
CA LEU A 83 -5.49 10.91 -9.43
C LEU A 83 -5.68 9.50 -8.83
N ARG A 84 -6.78 8.82 -9.16
CA ARG A 84 -7.02 7.44 -8.73
C ARG A 84 -6.10 6.45 -9.42
N GLU A 85 -5.92 6.57 -10.73
CA GLU A 85 -4.97 5.72 -11.49
C GLU A 85 -3.55 5.89 -10.94
N ARG A 86 -3.15 7.13 -10.62
CA ARG A 86 -1.86 7.43 -9.98
C ARG A 86 -1.73 6.83 -8.56
N GLU A 87 -2.81 6.84 -7.78
CA GLU A 87 -2.85 6.20 -6.46
C GLU A 87 -2.67 4.68 -6.58
N GLU A 88 -3.33 4.05 -7.54
CA GLU A 88 -3.20 2.61 -7.79
C GLU A 88 -1.78 2.24 -8.27
N LEU A 89 -1.17 3.04 -9.14
CA LEU A 89 0.23 2.85 -9.54
C LEU A 89 1.17 2.95 -8.34
N TRP A 90 0.95 3.92 -7.45
CA TRP A 90 1.75 4.06 -6.23
C TRP A 90 1.56 2.89 -5.27
N LYS A 91 0.34 2.34 -5.16
CA LYS A 91 0.08 1.09 -4.42
C LYS A 91 0.78 -0.11 -5.04
N MET A 92 0.94 -0.15 -6.36
CA MET A 92 1.67 -1.22 -7.03
C MET A 92 3.18 -1.09 -6.81
N CYS A 93 3.75 0.11 -6.89
CA CYS A 93 5.17 0.34 -6.61
C CYS A 93 5.53 0.18 -5.12
N SER A 94 4.61 0.48 -4.19
CA SER A 94 4.85 0.30 -2.76
C SER A 94 4.91 -1.17 -2.34
N LYS A 95 4.28 -2.09 -3.09
CA LYS A 95 4.36 -3.54 -2.86
C LYS A 95 5.76 -4.12 -3.04
N SER A 96 6.69 -3.39 -3.65
CA SER A 96 8.08 -3.80 -3.79
C SER A 96 8.99 -3.29 -2.66
N LYS A 97 8.46 -2.45 -1.75
CA LYS A 97 9.23 -1.85 -0.66
C LYS A 97 8.84 -2.50 0.68
N ILE A 98 9.84 -2.68 1.55
CA ILE A 98 9.63 -3.22 2.89
C ILE A 98 9.05 -2.11 3.78
N THR A 99 7.89 -2.35 4.36
CA THR A 99 7.34 -1.49 5.40
C THR A 99 8.02 -1.75 6.74
N TYR A 100 8.19 -0.69 7.53
CA TYR A 100 8.83 -0.77 8.86
C TYR A 100 8.25 0.22 9.88
N THR A 101 7.42 1.18 9.49
CA THR A 101 6.83 2.17 10.42
C THR A 101 5.39 1.88 10.81
N SER A 102 4.64 1.27 9.89
CA SER A 102 3.24 0.90 10.03
C SER A 102 3.02 -0.38 9.24
N PHE A 103 2.12 -1.22 9.69
CA PHE A 103 1.88 -2.51 9.06
C PHE A 103 0.39 -2.67 8.83
N GLU A 104 0.01 -2.84 7.57
CA GLU A 104 -1.35 -3.07 7.12
C GLU A 104 -1.41 -4.32 6.23
N ALA A 105 -2.61 -4.85 6.03
CA ALA A 105 -2.80 -5.95 5.08
C ALA A 105 -2.44 -5.48 3.66
N GLY A 106 -1.61 -6.25 2.98
CA GLY A 106 -1.05 -5.94 1.67
C GLY A 106 0.39 -5.41 1.71
N ASP A 107 0.90 -4.98 2.87
CA ASP A 107 2.27 -4.50 3.00
C ASP A 107 3.29 -5.64 2.96
N THR A 108 4.45 -5.37 2.37
CA THR A 108 5.59 -6.29 2.46
C THR A 108 6.40 -5.99 3.71
N ALA A 109 6.62 -7.00 4.56
CA ALA A 109 7.37 -6.86 5.80
C ALA A 109 8.52 -7.88 5.88
N LEU A 110 9.62 -7.46 6.49
CA LEU A 110 10.77 -8.31 6.80
C LEU A 110 10.68 -8.76 8.26
N PHE A 111 10.83 -10.05 8.50
CA PHE A 111 10.85 -10.65 9.82
C PHE A 111 12.20 -11.29 10.09
N LEU A 112 12.73 -11.02 11.28
CA LEU A 112 14.04 -11.48 11.72
C LEU A 112 13.90 -12.39 12.96
N PRO A 113 14.73 -13.43 13.08
CA PRO A 113 14.74 -14.29 14.24
C PRO A 113 15.19 -13.51 15.48
N THR A 114 14.51 -13.79 16.59
CA THR A 114 14.85 -13.31 17.94
C THR A 114 15.65 -14.39 18.66
N SER A 115 16.31 -14.01 19.77
CA SER A 115 17.04 -14.96 20.62
C SER A 115 16.17 -16.08 21.19
N SER A 116 14.85 -15.88 21.27
CA SER A 116 13.89 -16.88 21.73
C SER A 116 13.39 -17.81 20.61
N GLY A 117 13.90 -17.67 19.38
CA GLY A 117 13.47 -18.47 18.22
C GLY A 117 12.18 -18.00 17.55
N ASN A 118 11.54 -16.95 18.07
CA ASN A 118 10.41 -16.29 17.42
C ASN A 118 10.89 -15.34 16.32
N PHE A 119 10.02 -14.96 15.40
CA PHE A 119 10.33 -13.98 14.36
C PHE A 119 9.60 -12.67 14.63
N ILE A 120 10.31 -11.56 14.60
CA ILE A 120 9.76 -10.21 14.81
C ILE A 120 9.93 -9.37 13.55
N ALA A 121 8.94 -8.55 13.23
CA ALA A 121 9.01 -7.62 12.11
C ALA A 121 10.12 -6.59 12.35
N PHE A 122 10.91 -6.30 11.33
CA PHE A 122 11.82 -5.17 11.31
C PHE A 122 11.01 -3.87 11.36
N HIS A 123 11.17 -3.09 12.42
CA HIS A 123 10.33 -1.93 12.65
C HIS A 123 11.10 -0.71 13.16
N ARG A 124 10.50 0.46 13.00
CA ARG A 124 10.87 1.72 13.64
C ARG A 124 9.66 2.25 14.40
N SER A 125 9.77 2.33 15.72
CA SER A 125 8.71 2.83 16.61
C SER A 125 7.36 2.06 16.56
N CYS A 126 7.33 0.83 16.02
CA CYS A 126 6.14 -0.03 15.99
C CYS A 126 6.48 -1.47 16.46
N PRO A 127 6.79 -1.67 17.76
CA PRO A 127 7.28 -2.94 18.28
C PRO A 127 6.21 -4.01 18.44
N PHE A 128 6.65 -5.22 18.82
CA PHE A 128 5.81 -6.37 19.21
C PHE A 128 4.94 -6.97 18.10
N ARG A 129 5.44 -6.95 16.85
CA ARG A 129 4.80 -7.62 15.72
C ARG A 129 5.53 -8.90 15.37
N TYR A 130 4.94 -10.02 15.75
CA TYR A 130 5.51 -11.35 15.58
C TYR A 130 4.96 -12.04 14.34
N LEU A 131 5.77 -12.88 13.71
CA LEU A 131 5.33 -13.72 12.61
C LEU A 131 4.45 -14.87 13.15
N SER A 132 3.37 -15.19 12.45
CA SER A 132 2.56 -16.37 12.77
C SER A 132 3.37 -17.66 12.57
N GLN A 133 3.06 -18.68 13.37
CA GLN A 133 3.72 -19.97 13.28
C GLN A 133 3.48 -20.63 11.91
N GLU A 134 2.26 -20.49 11.37
CA GLU A 134 1.89 -20.98 10.04
C GLU A 134 2.79 -20.39 8.94
N SER A 135 3.00 -19.07 8.94
CA SER A 135 3.86 -18.41 7.97
C SER A 135 5.33 -18.79 8.13
N LEU A 136 5.80 -19.01 9.36
CA LEU A 136 7.15 -19.48 9.62
C LEU A 136 7.37 -20.91 9.09
N GLU A 137 6.40 -21.80 9.28
CA GLU A 137 6.42 -23.16 8.74
C GLU A 137 6.40 -23.16 7.20
N ALA A 138 5.58 -22.31 6.59
CA ALA A 138 5.57 -22.09 5.14
C ALA A 138 6.94 -21.60 4.63
N ALA A 139 7.59 -20.68 5.36
CA ALA A 139 8.91 -20.18 4.99
C ALA A 139 9.99 -21.28 5.08
N ARG A 140 9.97 -22.08 6.15
CA ARG A 140 10.90 -23.21 6.33
C ARG A 140 10.68 -24.29 5.28
N ALA A 141 9.44 -24.59 4.94
CA ALA A 141 9.11 -25.55 3.88
C ALA A 141 9.63 -25.07 2.52
N LYS A 142 9.47 -23.77 2.21
CA LYS A 142 9.99 -23.17 0.97
C LYS A 142 11.51 -23.13 0.91
N ALA A 143 12.18 -22.86 2.04
CA ALA A 143 13.65 -22.83 2.12
C ALA A 143 14.30 -24.23 2.26
N GLY A 144 13.53 -25.25 2.63
CA GLY A 144 14.02 -26.60 2.88
C GLY A 144 14.80 -26.74 4.19
N GLY A 145 14.57 -25.88 5.19
CA GLY A 145 15.31 -25.93 6.45
C GLY A 145 15.19 -24.69 7.34
N ILE A 146 16.30 -24.33 7.99
CA ILE A 146 16.41 -23.14 8.85
C ILE A 146 16.36 -21.89 7.97
N VAL A 147 15.62 -20.88 8.42
CA VAL A 147 15.48 -19.59 7.74
C VAL A 147 16.13 -18.49 8.58
N ASP A 148 16.98 -17.68 7.97
CA ASP A 148 17.65 -16.54 8.63
C ASP A 148 16.78 -15.29 8.68
N TYR A 149 15.82 -15.19 7.78
CA TYR A 149 14.82 -14.13 7.71
C TYR A 149 13.60 -14.62 6.94
N VAL A 150 12.47 -13.94 7.11
CA VAL A 150 11.27 -14.16 6.31
C VAL A 150 10.86 -12.83 5.70
N LEU A 151 10.79 -12.78 4.37
CA LEU A 151 10.18 -11.67 3.65
C LEU A 151 8.78 -12.11 3.20
N GLY A 152 7.76 -11.34 3.53
CA GLY A 152 6.39 -11.74 3.21
C GLY A 152 5.43 -10.57 3.07
N SER A 153 4.38 -10.77 2.29
CA SER A 153 3.26 -9.84 2.19
C SER A 153 2.22 -10.16 3.26
N ILE A 154 1.93 -9.19 4.12
CA ILE A 154 0.97 -9.33 5.22
C ILE A 154 -0.42 -9.56 4.65
N VAL A 155 -1.08 -10.63 5.09
CA VAL A 155 -2.48 -10.89 4.77
C VAL A 155 -3.39 -10.53 5.93
N GLU A 156 -2.94 -10.79 7.16
CA GLU A 156 -3.73 -10.56 8.37
C GLU A 156 -2.85 -10.15 9.54
N ILE A 157 -3.42 -9.34 10.44
CA ILE A 157 -2.79 -8.90 11.67
C ILE A 157 -3.80 -9.09 12.80
N TYR A 158 -3.43 -9.90 13.79
CA TYR A 158 -4.24 -10.16 14.98
C TYR A 158 -3.65 -9.45 16.19
N GLU A 159 -4.49 -8.69 16.90
CA GLU A 159 -4.12 -8.06 18.17
C GLU A 159 -4.39 -9.00 19.34
N HIS A 160 -3.43 -9.07 20.24
CA HIS A 160 -3.47 -9.89 21.45
C HIS A 160 -2.91 -9.11 22.64
N PHE A 161 -3.19 -9.58 23.85
CA PHE A 161 -2.64 -9.04 25.08
C PHE A 161 -1.86 -10.12 25.82
N ALA A 162 -0.66 -9.78 26.28
CA ALA A 162 0.16 -10.70 27.06
C ALA A 162 -0.57 -11.08 28.37
N GLY A 163 -0.85 -12.36 28.55
CA GLY A 163 -1.49 -12.90 29.76
C GLY A 163 -0.53 -12.97 30.95
N GLU A 164 -1.08 -13.32 32.12
CA GLU A 164 -0.28 -13.65 33.30
C GLU A 164 0.29 -15.08 33.18
N GLY A 165 1.59 -15.23 33.37
CA GLY A 165 2.29 -16.53 33.28
C GLY A 165 2.82 -16.87 31.89
N ASN A 166 3.48 -18.03 31.76
CA ASN A 166 4.18 -18.43 30.53
C ASN A 166 3.23 -18.88 29.40
N ASP A 167 2.08 -19.44 29.76
CA ASP A 167 1.12 -20.03 28.81
C ASP A 167 0.34 -18.96 28.02
N GLY A 168 0.19 -17.76 28.59
CA GLY A 168 -0.45 -16.61 27.94
C GLY A 168 0.53 -15.59 27.35
N ASN A 169 1.83 -15.87 27.41
CA ASN A 169 2.88 -14.91 27.07
C ASN A 169 4.13 -15.59 26.46
N PRO A 170 4.00 -16.17 25.26
CA PRO A 170 5.11 -16.86 24.59
C PRO A 170 6.27 -15.92 24.21
N TYR A 171 6.05 -14.60 24.29
CA TYR A 171 7.01 -13.56 23.92
C TYR A 171 7.67 -12.87 25.13
N SER A 172 7.40 -13.34 26.35
CA SER A 172 7.97 -12.79 27.59
C SER A 172 7.72 -11.28 27.78
N LEU A 173 6.58 -10.78 27.31
CA LEU A 173 6.15 -9.40 27.44
C LEU A 173 5.51 -9.14 28.83
N PRO A 174 5.55 -7.92 29.38
CA PRO A 174 4.82 -7.63 30.61
C PRO A 174 3.32 -7.91 30.45
N ALA A 175 2.68 -8.47 31.48
CA ALA A 175 1.24 -8.76 31.44
C ALA A 175 0.44 -7.48 31.09
N GLY A 176 -0.55 -7.61 30.22
CA GLY A 176 -1.33 -6.50 29.67
C GLY A 176 -0.66 -5.74 28.51
N THR A 177 0.55 -6.11 28.09
CA THR A 177 1.20 -5.51 26.92
C THR A 177 0.51 -5.98 25.63
N PRO A 178 0.05 -5.08 24.75
CA PRO A 178 -0.49 -5.46 23.46
C PRO A 178 0.64 -5.96 22.54
N TYR A 179 0.37 -7.03 21.82
CA TYR A 179 1.25 -7.55 20.77
C TYR A 179 0.43 -7.99 19.57
N TYR A 180 1.08 -8.10 18.42
CA TYR A 180 0.42 -8.41 17.17
C TYR A 180 1.04 -9.66 16.55
N ILE A 181 0.20 -10.53 15.99
CA ILE A 181 0.64 -11.67 15.19
C ILE A 181 0.30 -11.36 13.73
N CYS A 182 1.31 -11.37 12.88
CA CYS A 182 1.21 -11.12 11.45
C CYS A 182 1.27 -12.44 10.68
N THR A 183 0.21 -12.73 9.93
CA THR A 183 0.21 -13.80 8.93
C THR A 183 0.63 -13.21 7.60
N VAL A 184 1.56 -13.86 6.93
CA VAL A 184 2.13 -13.42 5.66
C VAL A 184 2.17 -14.53 4.62
N ILE A 185 2.09 -14.15 3.36
CA ILE A 185 2.46 -15.00 2.23
C ILE A 185 3.95 -14.80 1.99
N VAL A 186 4.72 -15.90 2.06
CA VAL A 186 6.18 -15.87 1.93
C VAL A 186 6.59 -15.62 0.48
N LEU A 187 7.35 -14.54 0.27
CA LEU A 187 7.85 -14.11 -1.04
C LEU A 187 9.08 -14.90 -1.50
#